data_AF-A0A938ZW57-F1
#
_entry.id   AF-A0A938ZW57-F1
#
_cell.length_a   1.000
_cell.length_b   1.000
_cell.length_c   1.000
_cell.angle_alpha   90.00
_cell.angle_beta   90.00
_cell.angle_gamma   90.00
#
_symmetry.space_group_name_H-M   'P 1'
#
loop_
_entity.id
_entity.type
_entity.pdbx_description
1 polymer ?
#
loop_
_entity_poly.entity_id
_entity_poly.type
_entity_poly.pdbx_seq_one_letter_code
_entity_poly.pdbx_strand_id
1 'polypeptide(L)'
;MAYKILTSQCISCNLCLTVCPTNAVKVVDGQHWIDPELCTNCVGSIHTMPQCKAGCPTCDGCVKQPSDYWEGWFANYNRVVAKLTNKQDYWERWFDCYSQKYSEQLQKRQPQTMGAEA
;
A
#
# COMPACT_ATOMS: atom_id res chain seq x y z
N MET A 1 -19.81 -6.20 1.45
CA MET A 1 -18.62 -5.31 1.48
C MET A 1 -19.12 -3.90 1.72
N ALA A 2 -18.67 -3.20 2.75
CA ALA A 2 -19.08 -1.81 3.02
C ALA A 2 -17.84 -0.91 3.11
N TYR A 3 -18.01 0.39 2.90
CA TYR A 3 -16.96 1.35 3.19
C TYR A 3 -16.94 1.68 4.69
N LYS A 4 -15.76 2.03 5.22
CA LYS A 4 -15.58 2.53 6.57
C LYS A 4 -14.88 3.88 6.53
N ILE A 5 -15.28 4.77 7.43
CA ILE A 5 -14.58 6.03 7.65
C ILE A 5 -13.49 5.81 8.71
N LEU A 6 -12.27 6.24 8.40
CA LEU A 6 -11.15 6.22 9.33
C LEU A 6 -11.14 7.52 10.12
N THR A 7 -11.46 7.45 11.42
CA THR A 7 -11.48 8.63 12.30
C THR A 7 -10.16 9.40 12.28
N SER A 8 -9.02 8.71 12.21
CA SER A 8 -7.69 9.33 12.19
C SER A 8 -7.42 10.22 10.97
N GLN A 9 -8.22 10.08 9.91
CA GLN A 9 -8.06 10.81 8.65
C GLN A 9 -9.32 11.60 8.26
N CYS A 10 -10.34 11.59 9.12
CA CYS A 10 -11.58 12.32 8.91
C CYS A 10 -11.44 13.73 9.48
N ILE A 11 -11.70 14.75 8.66
CA ILE A 11 -11.71 16.17 9.07
C ILE A 11 -13.13 16.71 9.31
N SER A 12 -14.11 15.83 9.45
CA SER A 12 -15.52 16.17 9.69
C SER A 12 -16.12 17.19 8.69
N CYS A 13 -15.67 17.17 7.43
CA CYS A 13 -16.12 18.10 6.38
C CYS A 13 -17.58 17.90 5.91
N ASN A 14 -18.26 16.85 6.38
CA ASN A 14 -19.66 16.49 6.07
C ASN A 14 -19.99 16.18 4.60
N LEU A 15 -19.05 16.25 3.67
CA LEU A 15 -19.31 16.00 2.25
C LEU A 15 -19.82 14.57 1.98
N CYS A 16 -19.35 13.58 2.74
CA CYS A 16 -19.80 12.20 2.59
C CYS A 16 -21.27 11.98 2.98
N LEU A 17 -21.88 12.84 3.81
CA LEU A 17 -23.30 12.76 4.16
C LEU A 17 -24.18 13.13 2.97
N THR A 18 -23.82 14.19 2.25
CA THR A 18 -24.67 14.77 1.20
C THR A 18 -24.64 13.94 -0.09
N VAL A 19 -23.53 13.24 -0.35
CA VAL A 19 -23.34 12.47 -1.59
C VAL A 19 -23.77 11.01 -1.48
N CYS A 20 -24.15 10.51 -0.30
CA CYS A 20 -24.49 9.11 -0.11
C CYS A 20 -25.94 8.83 -0.57
N PRO A 21 -26.16 8.01 -1.62
CA PRO A 21 -27.50 7.81 -2.19
C PRO A 21 -28.45 7.04 -1.25
N THR A 22 -27.91 6.24 -0.35
CA THR A 22 -28.69 5.42 0.60
C THR A 22 -28.73 6.00 2.00
N ASN A 23 -28.17 7.20 2.22
CA ASN A 23 -28.01 7.79 3.55
C ASN A 23 -27.32 6.85 4.56
N ALA A 24 -26.39 6.01 4.10
CA ALA A 24 -25.64 5.09 4.95
C ALA A 24 -24.66 5.82 5.89
N VAL A 25 -24.24 7.05 5.57
CA VAL A 25 -23.30 7.81 6.40
C VAL A 25 -24.06 8.56 7.49
N LYS A 26 -23.68 8.35 8.75
CA LYS A 26 -24.27 8.97 9.95
C LYS A 26 -23.17 9.62 10.80
N VAL A 27 -23.57 10.51 11.71
CA VAL A 27 -22.66 11.09 12.72
C VAL A 27 -23.03 10.50 14.07
N VAL A 28 -22.08 9.84 14.72
CA VAL A 28 -22.20 9.23 16.05
C VAL A 28 -21.04 9.74 16.88
N ASP A 29 -21.33 10.33 18.05
CA ASP A 29 -20.32 10.89 18.96
C ASP A 29 -19.35 11.90 18.29
N GLY A 30 -19.88 12.71 17.37
CA GLY A 30 -19.10 13.70 16.61
C GLY A 30 -18.19 13.11 15.53
N GLN A 31 -18.25 11.79 15.29
CA GLN A 31 -17.50 11.10 14.26
C GLN A 31 -18.40 10.56 13.16
N HIS A 32 -17.92 10.63 11.93
CA HIS A 32 -18.61 10.06 10.78
C HIS A 32 -18.47 8.54 10.77
N TRP A 33 -19.59 7.85 10.63
CA TRP A 33 -19.70 6.40 10.58
C TRP A 33 -20.54 5.96 9.38
N ILE A 34 -20.25 4.79 8.83
CA ILE A 34 -21.01 4.21 7.70
C ILE A 34 -21.73 2.97 8.19
N ASP A 35 -23.05 2.98 8.01
CA ASP A 35 -23.93 1.86 8.28
C ASP A 35 -23.74 0.77 7.22
N PRO A 36 -23.19 -0.41 7.59
CA PRO A 36 -22.88 -1.46 6.63
C PRO A 36 -24.14 -2.08 6.01
N GLU A 37 -25.28 -2.05 6.70
CA GLU A 37 -26.55 -2.60 6.23
C GLU A 37 -27.18 -1.72 5.13
N LEU A 38 -26.89 -0.42 5.16
CA LEU A 38 -27.37 0.54 4.15
C LEU A 38 -26.34 0.80 3.04
N CYS A 39 -25.09 0.42 3.23
CA CYS A 39 -24.01 0.70 2.30
C CYS A 39 -24.02 -0.28 1.12
N THR A 40 -24.50 0.18 -0.04
CA THR A 40 -24.52 -0.63 -1.28
C THR A 40 -23.25 -0.48 -2.12
N ASN A 41 -22.20 0.18 -1.61
CA ASN A 41 -21.05 0.66 -2.39
C ASN A 41 -21.45 1.54 -3.60
N CYS A 42 -22.61 2.20 -3.53
CA CYS A 42 -23.23 2.91 -4.65
C CYS A 42 -23.65 2.01 -5.83
N VAL A 43 -23.59 0.68 -5.71
CA VAL A 43 -24.11 -0.25 -6.72
C VAL A 43 -25.63 -0.06 -6.82
N GLY A 44 -26.14 0.04 -8.05
CA GLY A 44 -27.56 0.30 -8.32
C GLY A 44 -28.01 1.74 -8.12
N SER A 45 -27.08 2.66 -7.80
CA SER A 45 -27.35 4.10 -7.81
C SER A 45 -27.00 4.72 -9.17
N ILE A 46 -27.31 6.01 -9.36
CA ILE A 46 -26.90 6.79 -10.55
C ILE A 46 -25.37 6.80 -10.71
N HIS A 47 -24.63 6.59 -9.62
CA HIS A 47 -23.19 6.60 -9.60
C HIS A 47 -22.62 5.17 -9.61
N THR A 48 -21.73 4.86 -10.56
CA THR A 48 -21.02 3.57 -10.64
C THR A 48 -19.85 3.44 -9.66
N MET A 49 -19.44 4.55 -9.04
CA MET A 49 -18.32 4.61 -8.10
C MET A 49 -18.79 5.15 -6.73
N PRO A 50 -18.22 4.66 -5.62
CA PRO A 50 -18.55 5.14 -4.28
C PRO A 50 -18.23 6.62 -4.07
N GLN A 51 -19.29 7.43 -3.95
CA GLN A 51 -19.19 8.89 -3.86
C GLN A 51 -18.50 9.37 -2.59
N CYS A 52 -18.67 8.66 -1.47
CA CYS A 52 -18.01 9.00 -0.20
C CYS A 52 -16.47 8.87 -0.28
N LYS A 53 -15.94 8.00 -1.14
CA LYS A 53 -14.50 7.91 -1.43
C LYS A 53 -14.06 8.98 -2.42
N ALA A 54 -14.80 9.13 -3.52
CA ALA A 54 -14.45 10.05 -4.61
C ALA A 54 -14.45 11.52 -4.18
N GLY A 55 -15.37 11.91 -3.29
CA GLY A 55 -15.44 13.27 -2.75
C GLY A 55 -14.53 13.52 -1.54
N CYS A 56 -13.86 12.51 -0.98
CA CYS A 56 -13.14 12.69 0.28
C CYS A 56 -11.89 13.59 0.09
N PRO A 57 -11.81 14.77 0.74
CA PRO A 57 -10.71 15.71 0.54
C PRO A 57 -9.37 15.20 1.10
N THR A 58 -9.39 14.28 2.06
CA THR A 58 -8.17 13.67 2.62
C THR A 58 -7.70 12.45 1.83
N CYS A 59 -8.42 12.07 0.76
CA CYS A 59 -8.23 10.86 -0.06
C CYS A 59 -8.38 9.53 0.69
N ASP A 60 -7.92 9.41 1.93
CA ASP A 60 -7.84 8.19 2.72
C ASP A 60 -8.79 8.16 3.93
N GLY A 61 -9.63 9.18 4.10
CA GLY A 61 -10.68 9.22 5.13
C GLY A 61 -11.76 8.15 4.97
N CYS A 62 -11.98 7.64 3.76
CA CYS A 62 -12.92 6.56 3.47
C CYS A 62 -12.17 5.38 2.85
N VAL A 63 -12.34 4.17 3.38
CA VAL A 63 -11.66 2.96 2.92
C VAL A 63 -12.62 1.82 2.70
N LYS A 64 -12.43 1.06 1.63
CA LYS A 64 -13.21 -0.15 1.37
C LYS A 64 -12.82 -1.19 2.43
N GLN A 65 -13.79 -1.68 3.20
CA GLN A 65 -13.53 -2.83 4.06
C GLN A 65 -13.51 -4.09 3.19
N PRO A 66 -12.49 -4.94 3.34
CA PRO A 66 -12.52 -6.26 2.73
C PRO A 66 -13.69 -7.05 3.33
N SER A 67 -14.44 -7.79 2.50
CA SER A 67 -15.48 -8.68 3.04
C SER A 67 -14.91 -9.92 3.71
N ASP A 68 -13.70 -10.31 3.32
CA ASP A 68 -12.98 -11.45 3.86
C ASP A 68 -11.77 -10.96 4.65
N TYR A 69 -11.61 -11.49 5.87
CA TYR A 69 -10.47 -11.25 6.73
C TYR A 69 -9.14 -11.51 5.99
N TRP A 70 -9.10 -12.56 5.16
CA TRP A 70 -7.89 -12.94 4.44
C TRP A 70 -7.47 -11.90 3.40
N GLU A 71 -8.42 -11.31 2.65
CA GLU A 71 -8.12 -10.25 1.69
C GLU A 71 -7.45 -9.03 2.37
N GLY A 72 -7.98 -8.64 3.54
CA GLY A 72 -7.42 -7.53 4.32
C GLY A 72 -6.01 -7.84 4.85
N TRP A 73 -5.83 -9.05 5.39
CA TRP A 73 -4.54 -9.51 5.89
C TRP A 73 -3.48 -9.54 4.78
N PHE A 74 -3.79 -10.17 3.64
CA PHE A 74 -2.86 -10.26 2.50
C PHE A 74 -2.51 -8.89 1.92
N ALA A 75 -3.47 -7.97 1.82
CA ALA A 75 -3.20 -6.61 1.35
C ALA A 75 -2.19 -5.87 2.26
N ASN A 76 -2.34 -5.99 3.59
CA ASN A 76 -1.38 -5.40 4.51
C ASN A 76 -0.03 -6.11 4.47
N TYR A 77 -0.01 -7.45 4.45
CA TYR A 77 1.21 -8.25 4.33
C TYR A 77 2.01 -7.85 3.09
N ASN A 78 1.38 -7.86 1.90
CA ASN A 78 2.04 -7.51 0.64
C ASN A 78 2.58 -6.09 0.63
N ARG A 79 1.85 -5.12 1.21
CA ARG A 79 2.33 -3.74 1.35
C ARG A 79 3.57 -3.64 2.24
N VAL A 80 3.60 -4.37 3.35
CA VAL A 80 4.73 -4.38 4.28
C VAL A 80 5.92 -5.11 3.66
N VAL A 81 5.69 -6.26 3.02
CA VAL A 81 6.72 -7.00 2.29
C VAL A 81 7.33 -6.12 1.20
N ALA A 82 6.53 -5.43 0.38
CA ALA A 82 7.04 -4.51 -0.65
C ALA A 82 7.94 -3.40 -0.06
N LYS A 83 7.59 -2.86 1.12
CA LYS A 83 8.44 -1.87 1.81
C LYS A 83 9.76 -2.47 2.31
N LEU A 84 9.76 -3.74 2.69
CA LEU A 84 10.93 -4.45 3.19
C LEU A 84 11.83 -4.94 2.06
N THR A 85 11.25 -5.47 0.98
CA THR A 85 12.00 -5.93 -0.20
C THR A 85 12.58 -4.78 -1.00
N ASN A 86 11.96 -3.59 -0.99
CA ASN A 86 12.55 -2.37 -1.55
C ASN A 86 13.80 -1.87 -0.76
N LYS A 87 14.21 -2.56 0.31
CA LYS A 87 15.49 -2.36 1.01
C LYS A 87 16.54 -3.44 0.71
N GLN A 88 16.22 -4.48 -0.08
CA GLN A 88 17.16 -5.57 -0.40
C GLN A 88 18.34 -5.13 -1.28
N ASP A 89 18.30 -3.94 -1.88
CA ASP A 89 19.40 -3.38 -2.69
C ASP A 89 20.72 -3.19 -1.93
N TYR A 90 20.71 -3.11 -0.59
CA TYR A 90 21.95 -2.83 0.15
C TYR A 90 22.94 -4.00 0.11
N TRP A 91 22.50 -5.21 0.40
CA TRP A 91 23.38 -6.37 0.55
C TRP A 91 23.90 -6.87 -0.80
N GLU A 92 23.07 -6.87 -1.84
CA GLU A 92 23.48 -7.21 -3.21
C GLU A 92 24.53 -6.23 -3.72
N ARG A 93 24.28 -4.91 -3.63
CA ARG A 93 25.25 -3.88 -4.04
C ARG A 93 26.56 -3.96 -3.26
N TRP A 94 26.49 -4.25 -1.96
CA TRP A 94 27.69 -4.44 -1.14
C TRP A 94 28.49 -5.68 -1.58
N PHE A 95 27.82 -6.82 -1.78
CA PHE A 95 28.45 -8.07 -2.18
C PHE A 95 29.08 -7.96 -3.58
N ASP A 96 28.40 -7.33 -4.53
CA ASP A 96 28.91 -7.07 -5.87
C ASP A 96 30.16 -6.18 -5.82
N CYS A 97 30.11 -5.09 -5.06
CA CYS A 97 31.26 -4.18 -4.90
C CYS A 97 32.45 -4.88 -4.23
N TYR A 98 32.19 -5.65 -3.16
CA TYR A 98 33.22 -6.39 -2.44
C TYR A 98 33.87 -7.47 -3.30
N SER A 99 33.07 -8.28 -4.00
CA SER A 99 33.55 -9.38 -4.86
C SER A 99 34.35 -8.86 -6.06
N GLN A 100 33.97 -7.72 -6.65
CA GLN A 100 34.77 -7.03 -7.66
C GLN A 100 36.13 -6.58 -7.12
N LYS A 101 36.15 -5.88 -5.98
CA LYS A 101 37.41 -5.43 -5.35
C LYS A 101 38.33 -6.60 -4.99
N TYR A 102 37.74 -7.71 -4.53
CA TYR A 102 38.48 -8.92 -4.20
C TYR A 102 39.07 -9.61 -5.44
N SER A 103 38.32 -9.71 -6.53
CA SER A 103 38.81 -10.28 -7.80
C SER A 103 39.91 -9.43 -8.44
N GLU A 104 39.82 -8.09 -8.41
CA GLU A 104 40.91 -7.19 -8.81
C GLU A 104 42.21 -7.43 -8.00
N GLN A 105 42.08 -7.64 -6.69
CA GLN A 105 43.21 -7.93 -5.80
C GLN A 105 43.86 -9.29 -6.12
N LEU A 106 43.05 -10.30 -6.45
CA LEU A 106 43.55 -11.61 -6.84
C LEU A 106 44.30 -11.57 -8.18
N GLN A 107 43.77 -10.84 -9.17
CA GLN A 107 44.44 -10.65 -10.47
C GLN A 107 45.79 -9.93 -10.32
N LYS A 108 45.88 -8.93 -9.44
CA LYS A 108 47.15 -8.23 -9.12
C LYS A 108 48.16 -9.11 -8.39
N ARG A 109 47.71 -10.17 -7.71
CA ARG A 109 48.56 -11.12 -6.98
C ARG A 109 48.95 -12.35 -7.78
N GLN A 110 48.40 -12.58 -8.98
CA GLN A 110 48.86 -13.65 -9.86
C GLN A 110 50.26 -13.31 -10.38
N PRO A 111 51.30 -14.14 -10.11
CA PRO A 111 52.60 -13.98 -10.73
C PRO A 111 52.44 -14.12 -12.25
N GLN A 112 53.18 -13.32 -13.01
CA GLN A 112 53.37 -13.56 -14.44
C GLN A 112 54.04 -14.92 -14.62
N THR A 113 53.26 -15.99 -14.78
CA THR A 113 53.73 -17.19 -15.49
C THR A 113 53.70 -16.82 -16.98
N MET A 114 54.66 -15.99 -17.40
CA MET A 114 55.03 -15.92 -18.81
C MET A 114 55.55 -17.29 -19.24
N GLY A 115 55.22 -17.64 -20.48
CA GLY A 115 55.56 -18.92 -21.08
C GLY A 115 57.04 -19.28 -20.99
N ALA A 116 57.26 -20.58 -20.81
CA ALA A 116 58.47 -21.27 -21.20
C ALA A 116 58.04 -22.66 -21.70
N GLU A 117 57.42 -22.69 -22.88
CA GLU A 117 57.43 -23.87 -23.74
C GLU A 117 58.58 -23.66 -24.73
N ALA A 118 59.63 -24.46 -24.55
CA ALA A 118 60.69 -24.73 -25.50
C ALA A 118 60.87 -26.25 -25.57
#